data_AF-A0A498SEL4-F1
#
_entry.id   AF-A0A498SEL4-F1
#
_cell.length_a   1.000
_cell.length_b   1.000
_cell.length_c   1.000
_cell.angle_alpha   90.00
_cell.angle_beta   90.00
_cell.angle_gamma   90.00
#
_symmetry.space_group_name_H-M   'P 1'
#
loop_
_entity.id
_entity.type
_entity.pdbx_description
1 polymer ?
#
loop_
_entity_poly.entity_id
_entity_poly.type
_entity_poly.pdbx_seq_one_letter_code
_entity_poly.pdbx_strand_id
1 'polypeptide(L)'
;MKRSYGEALKKDDEVSQEISQASTSITSSAKSLNHNLNHLYKTIPNSARNERGKKLRLEKAYAKRERQKMRLKMRKQLGEKSVPKEKPRTIESTREHDVTVIEDDDQEVQHDEANDEMSAYFSDGVPPKILITTSPYAKVVRNTFKFCYELQKCIPNADIFTRKGIPLKKVVKQAKSKEYTDLIVVHEDRKMPNGIVLCHLPDGPTAFFKINNLTFTKNLKKKGESTTHYPELVLNNFNTRLGHTIARMFACLFPQKPMYSGRRVVTFHNQRDYIFFRHHRYEFKRKGEKAALLELGPRFTLRLKWLQKGTFDSRYGEYEWVLKRHEMETSRRRFFL
;
A
#
# COMPACT_ATOMS: atom_id res chain seq x y z
N MET A 1 16.42 -68.42 -30.32
CA MET A 1 15.68 -67.34 -29.61
C MET A 1 16.03 -65.90 -30.05
N LYS A 2 16.67 -65.63 -31.21
CA LYS A 2 16.97 -64.25 -31.65
C LYS A 2 16.17 -63.73 -32.86
N ARG A 3 15.28 -64.54 -33.47
CA ARG A 3 14.43 -64.11 -34.60
C ARG A 3 13.01 -63.67 -34.21
N SER A 4 12.50 -64.06 -33.04
CA SER A 4 11.12 -63.72 -32.61
C SER A 4 11.00 -62.39 -31.86
N TYR A 5 12.10 -61.81 -31.36
CA TYR A 5 12.08 -60.51 -30.68
C TYR A 5 12.10 -59.30 -31.63
N GLY A 6 12.62 -59.46 -32.86
CA GLY A 6 12.72 -58.36 -33.83
C GLY A 6 11.42 -58.03 -34.57
N GLU A 7 10.50 -58.99 -34.69
CA GLU A 7 9.17 -58.77 -35.30
C GLU A 7 8.17 -58.15 -34.32
N ALA A 8 8.31 -58.41 -33.02
CA ALA A 8 7.50 -57.78 -31.98
C ALA A 8 7.82 -56.28 -31.84
N LEU A 9 9.12 -55.92 -31.82
CA LEU A 9 9.57 -54.52 -31.76
C LEU A 9 9.13 -53.68 -32.98
N LYS A 10 9.10 -54.27 -34.18
CA LYS A 10 8.62 -53.58 -35.39
C LYS A 10 7.11 -53.33 -35.40
N LYS A 11 6.32 -54.26 -34.85
CA LYS A 11 4.86 -54.07 -34.70
C LYS A 11 4.53 -53.00 -33.67
N ASP A 12 5.29 -52.91 -32.58
CA ASP A 12 5.09 -51.90 -31.54
C ASP A 12 5.45 -50.48 -32.05
N ASP A 13 6.45 -50.36 -32.91
CA ASP A 13 6.84 -49.10 -33.57
C ASP A 13 5.80 -48.64 -34.63
N GLU A 14 5.24 -49.56 -35.42
CA GLU A 14 4.17 -49.24 -36.39
C GLU A 14 2.89 -48.77 -35.70
N VAL A 15 2.47 -49.45 -34.62
CA VAL A 15 1.29 -49.05 -33.82
C VAL A 15 1.51 -47.69 -33.14
N SER A 16 2.74 -47.43 -32.67
CA SER A 16 3.09 -46.14 -32.06
C SER A 16 3.11 -44.98 -33.08
N GLN A 17 3.54 -45.26 -34.32
CA GLN A 17 3.49 -44.29 -35.42
C GLN A 17 2.06 -44.00 -35.87
N GLU A 18 1.19 -45.00 -35.96
CA GLU A 18 -0.24 -44.83 -36.28
C GLU A 18 -0.97 -43.99 -35.22
N ILE A 19 -0.71 -44.23 -33.93
CA ILE A 19 -1.30 -43.44 -32.82
C ILE A 19 -0.82 -41.99 -32.86
N SER A 20 0.46 -41.75 -33.18
CA SER A 20 1.04 -40.42 -33.33
C SER A 20 0.43 -39.65 -34.52
N GLN A 21 0.26 -40.30 -35.68
CA GLN A 21 -0.39 -39.72 -36.86
C GLN A 21 -1.89 -39.47 -36.63
N ALA A 22 -2.59 -40.35 -35.91
CA ALA A 22 -3.97 -40.15 -35.48
C ALA A 22 -4.12 -38.95 -34.52
N SER A 23 -3.21 -38.79 -33.54
CA SER A 23 -3.24 -37.64 -32.63
C SER A 23 -2.97 -36.31 -33.33
N THR A 24 -2.09 -36.31 -34.34
CA THR A 24 -1.72 -35.13 -35.14
C THR A 24 -2.84 -34.71 -36.09
N SER A 25 -3.56 -35.68 -36.68
CA SER A 25 -4.73 -35.42 -37.51
C SER A 25 -5.95 -34.93 -36.71
N ILE A 26 -6.15 -35.45 -35.49
CA ILE A 26 -7.18 -34.94 -34.56
C ILE A 26 -6.89 -33.50 -34.14
N THR A 27 -5.63 -33.16 -33.85
CA THR A 27 -5.24 -31.79 -33.47
C THR A 27 -5.26 -30.80 -34.62
N SER A 28 -4.95 -31.21 -35.86
CA SER A 28 -5.07 -30.35 -37.04
C SER A 28 -6.54 -30.12 -37.43
N SER A 29 -7.38 -31.15 -37.34
CA SER A 29 -8.84 -31.06 -37.52
C SER A 29 -9.48 -30.10 -36.49
N ALA A 30 -9.10 -30.20 -35.22
CA ALA A 30 -9.56 -29.29 -34.18
C ALA A 30 -9.13 -27.83 -34.41
N LYS A 31 -7.92 -27.59 -34.95
CA LYS A 31 -7.46 -26.23 -35.32
C LYS A 31 -8.23 -25.65 -36.52
N SER A 32 -8.49 -26.48 -37.53
CA SER A 32 -9.31 -26.13 -38.70
C SER A 32 -10.76 -25.76 -38.31
N LEU A 33 -11.40 -26.58 -37.48
CA LEU A 33 -12.74 -26.33 -36.95
C LEU A 33 -12.81 -25.02 -36.16
N ASN A 34 -11.81 -24.73 -35.32
CA ASN A 34 -11.74 -23.47 -34.57
C ASN A 34 -11.53 -22.25 -35.48
N HIS A 35 -10.75 -22.36 -36.56
CA HIS A 35 -10.55 -21.28 -37.51
C HIS A 35 -11.84 -20.96 -38.29
N ASN A 36 -12.57 -22.00 -38.72
CA ASN A 36 -13.86 -21.86 -39.41
C ASN A 36 -14.95 -21.27 -38.50
N LEU A 37 -15.00 -21.68 -37.22
CA LEU A 37 -15.90 -21.10 -36.23
C LEU A 37 -15.63 -19.61 -35.97
N ASN A 38 -14.35 -19.22 -35.92
CA ASN A 38 -13.97 -17.81 -35.71
C ASN A 38 -14.32 -16.92 -36.91
N HIS A 39 -14.22 -17.45 -38.14
CA HIS A 39 -14.64 -16.73 -39.35
C HIS A 39 -16.16 -16.56 -39.39
N LEU A 40 -16.92 -17.63 -39.11
CA LEU A 40 -18.38 -17.61 -39.02
C LEU A 40 -18.89 -16.72 -37.87
N TYR A 41 -18.13 -16.59 -36.78
CA TYR A 41 -18.49 -15.69 -35.67
C TYR A 41 -18.33 -14.20 -36.05
N LYS A 42 -17.41 -13.88 -36.97
CA LYS A 42 -17.17 -12.51 -37.47
C LYS A 42 -18.24 -12.07 -38.47
N THR A 43 -18.88 -12.99 -39.20
CA THR A 43 -19.94 -12.69 -40.18
C THR A 43 -21.31 -12.42 -39.54
N ILE A 44 -21.50 -12.74 -38.25
CA ILE A 44 -22.73 -12.46 -37.52
C ILE A 44 -22.84 -10.94 -37.24
N PRO A 45 -24.00 -10.30 -37.48
CA PRO A 45 -24.22 -8.90 -37.12
C PRO A 45 -23.95 -8.63 -35.63
N ASN A 46 -23.41 -7.46 -35.31
CA ASN A 46 -23.12 -7.07 -33.92
C ASN A 46 -24.37 -7.09 -33.01
N SER A 47 -25.55 -6.76 -33.55
CA SER A 47 -26.84 -6.82 -32.85
C SER A 47 -27.18 -8.24 -32.39
N ALA A 48 -27.12 -9.20 -33.31
CA ALA A 48 -27.37 -10.62 -33.03
C ALA A 48 -26.34 -11.22 -32.06
N ARG A 49 -25.06 -10.80 -32.15
CA ARG A 49 -24.02 -11.18 -31.18
C ARG A 49 -24.32 -10.67 -29.77
N ASN A 50 -24.74 -9.41 -29.66
CA ASN A 50 -25.09 -8.81 -28.38
C ASN A 50 -26.31 -9.47 -27.74
N GLU A 51 -27.33 -9.79 -28.53
CA GLU A 51 -28.54 -10.46 -28.06
C GLU A 51 -28.26 -11.90 -27.59
N ARG A 52 -27.48 -12.66 -28.37
CA ARG A 52 -26.99 -13.98 -27.97
C ARG A 52 -26.14 -13.91 -26.70
N GLY A 53 -25.25 -12.91 -26.60
CA GLY A 53 -24.44 -12.66 -25.42
C GLY A 53 -25.30 -12.33 -24.18
N LYS A 54 -26.36 -11.55 -24.34
CA LYS A 54 -27.34 -11.24 -23.27
C LYS A 54 -28.05 -12.51 -22.81
N LYS A 55 -28.54 -13.33 -23.74
CA LYS A 55 -29.21 -14.61 -23.44
C LYS A 55 -28.27 -15.56 -22.66
N LEU A 56 -27.03 -15.72 -23.13
CA LEU A 56 -26.02 -16.54 -22.46
C LEU A 56 -25.69 -16.03 -21.05
N ARG A 57 -25.59 -14.72 -20.85
CA ARG A 57 -25.36 -14.12 -19.52
C ARG A 57 -26.52 -14.38 -18.57
N LEU A 58 -27.76 -14.29 -19.05
CA LEU A 58 -28.97 -14.59 -18.27
C LEU A 58 -29.01 -16.06 -17.86
N GLU A 59 -28.76 -16.96 -18.80
CA GLU A 59 -28.72 -18.40 -18.55
C GLU A 59 -27.63 -18.78 -17.54
N LYS A 60 -26.40 -18.25 -17.71
CA LYS A 60 -25.31 -18.43 -16.75
C LYS A 60 -25.66 -17.87 -15.36
N ALA A 61 -26.34 -16.73 -15.29
CA ALA A 61 -26.77 -16.14 -14.03
C ALA A 61 -27.85 -17.00 -13.33
N TYR A 62 -28.81 -17.53 -14.10
CA TYR A 62 -29.83 -18.45 -13.59
C TYR A 62 -29.19 -19.75 -13.06
N ALA A 63 -28.34 -20.40 -13.86
CA ALA A 63 -27.62 -21.59 -13.45
C ALA A 63 -26.75 -21.37 -12.19
N LYS A 64 -26.10 -20.20 -12.09
CA LYS A 64 -25.34 -19.80 -10.89
C LYS A 64 -26.24 -19.68 -9.65
N ARG A 65 -27.43 -19.09 -9.77
CA ARG A 65 -28.40 -18.97 -8.67
C ARG A 65 -28.89 -20.34 -8.21
N GLU A 66 -29.25 -21.22 -9.14
CA GLU A 66 -29.69 -22.59 -8.80
C GLU A 66 -28.56 -23.38 -8.09
N ARG A 67 -27.32 -23.28 -8.58
CA ARG A 67 -26.16 -23.87 -7.90
C ARG A 67 -25.97 -23.34 -6.47
N GLN A 68 -26.16 -22.04 -6.26
CA GLN A 68 -26.08 -21.43 -4.92
C GLN A 68 -27.19 -21.92 -3.99
N LYS A 69 -28.43 -22.02 -4.48
CA LYS A 69 -29.57 -22.59 -3.73
C LYS A 69 -29.29 -24.04 -3.31
N MET A 70 -28.79 -24.87 -4.25
CA MET A 70 -28.42 -26.26 -3.96
C MET A 70 -27.31 -26.34 -2.91
N ARG A 71 -26.23 -25.55 -3.02
CA ARG A 71 -25.17 -25.50 -2.00
C ARG A 71 -25.70 -25.06 -0.64
N LEU A 72 -26.65 -24.13 -0.58
CA LEU A 72 -27.27 -23.70 0.68
C LEU A 72 -28.11 -24.81 1.31
N LYS A 73 -28.88 -25.56 0.50
CA LYS A 73 -29.63 -26.75 0.97
C LYS A 73 -28.67 -27.82 1.53
N MET A 74 -27.60 -28.14 0.78
CA MET A 74 -26.59 -29.10 1.22
C MET A 74 -25.90 -28.67 2.52
N ARG A 75 -25.59 -27.37 2.68
CA ARG A 75 -25.01 -26.84 3.93
C ARG A 75 -25.95 -26.97 5.13
N LYS A 76 -27.25 -26.81 4.93
CA LYS A 76 -28.25 -27.03 6.00
C LYS A 76 -28.31 -28.49 6.44
N GLN A 77 -28.13 -29.43 5.51
CA GLN A 77 -28.24 -30.87 5.77
C GLN A 77 -26.94 -31.49 6.32
N LEU A 78 -25.80 -31.17 5.71
CA LEU A 78 -24.50 -31.81 5.98
C LEU A 78 -23.54 -30.92 6.81
N GLY A 79 -24.01 -29.77 7.29
CA GLY A 79 -23.22 -28.80 8.05
C GLY A 79 -22.22 -27.99 7.22
N GLU A 80 -21.57 -27.00 7.84
CA GLU A 80 -20.67 -26.07 7.16
C GLU A 80 -19.34 -26.67 6.69
N LYS A 81 -18.87 -27.74 7.34
CA LYS A 81 -17.58 -28.38 7.04
C LYS A 81 -17.59 -29.20 5.75
N SER A 82 -18.73 -29.77 5.37
CA SER A 82 -18.90 -30.59 4.15
C SER A 82 -19.00 -29.75 2.87
N VAL A 83 -19.53 -28.52 2.95
CA VAL A 83 -19.58 -27.57 1.83
C VAL A 83 -18.96 -26.22 2.23
N PRO A 84 -17.61 -26.13 2.19
CA PRO A 84 -16.89 -24.92 2.57
C PRO A 84 -17.36 -23.71 1.75
N LYS A 85 -17.47 -22.55 2.42
CA LYS A 85 -17.70 -21.29 1.71
C LYS A 85 -16.45 -20.96 0.90
N GLU A 86 -16.65 -20.75 -0.39
CA GLU A 86 -15.58 -20.35 -1.30
C GLU A 86 -15.04 -18.99 -0.84
N LYS A 87 -13.76 -18.95 -0.43
CA LYS A 87 -13.10 -17.71 -0.01
C LYS A 87 -12.83 -16.87 -1.27
N PRO A 88 -13.27 -15.61 -1.32
CA PRO A 88 -13.00 -14.76 -2.48
C PRO A 88 -11.50 -14.54 -2.62
N ARG A 89 -10.97 -14.70 -3.82
CA ARG A 89 -9.59 -14.31 -4.15
C ARG A 89 -9.52 -12.78 -4.23
N THR A 90 -9.19 -12.15 -3.11
CA THR A 90 -8.90 -10.71 -3.03
C THR A 90 -7.46 -10.45 -3.44
N ILE A 91 -7.15 -9.21 -3.85
CA ILE A 91 -5.77 -8.80 -4.17
C ILE A 91 -4.82 -9.10 -3.00
N GLU A 92 -5.29 -8.91 -1.76
CA GLU A 92 -4.52 -9.20 -0.55
C GLU A 92 -4.25 -10.70 -0.40
N SER A 93 -5.27 -11.55 -0.60
CA SER A 93 -5.10 -13.01 -0.52
C SER A 93 -4.22 -13.60 -1.62
N THR A 94 -4.02 -12.86 -2.71
CA THR A 94 -3.16 -13.24 -3.83
C THR A 94 -1.93 -12.36 -3.91
N ARG A 95 -1.53 -11.70 -2.80
CA ARG A 95 -0.30 -10.90 -2.74
C ARG A 95 0.89 -11.81 -3.08
N GLU A 96 1.79 -11.28 -3.88
CA GLU A 96 3.06 -11.96 -4.15
C GLU A 96 3.88 -11.97 -2.87
N HIS A 97 4.38 -13.14 -2.48
CA HIS A 97 5.23 -13.27 -1.30
C HIS A 97 6.47 -12.42 -1.48
N ASP A 98 6.72 -11.52 -0.54
CA ASP A 98 7.94 -10.73 -0.47
C ASP A 98 8.83 -11.30 0.63
N VAL A 99 10.09 -11.57 0.31
CA VAL A 99 11.07 -12.14 1.25
C VAL A 99 11.44 -11.17 2.36
N THR A 100 11.15 -9.88 2.18
CA THR A 100 11.44 -8.83 3.17
C THR A 100 10.33 -8.63 4.19
N VAL A 101 9.26 -9.44 4.15
CA VAL A 101 8.21 -9.43 5.17
C VAL A 101 8.80 -9.96 6.47
N ILE A 102 8.66 -9.16 7.52
CA ILE A 102 9.18 -9.43 8.86
C ILE A 102 8.23 -10.38 9.59
N GLU A 103 8.81 -11.32 10.32
CA GLU A 103 8.10 -12.15 11.29
C GLU A 103 8.18 -11.50 12.69
N ASP A 104 7.15 -11.68 13.52
CA ASP A 104 6.97 -10.92 14.77
C ASP A 104 8.16 -11.03 15.75
N ASP A 105 8.96 -12.12 15.69
CA ASP A 105 10.11 -12.39 16.58
C ASP A 105 11.47 -12.45 15.85
N ASP A 106 11.62 -11.71 14.74
CA ASP A 106 12.89 -11.66 14.00
C ASP A 106 13.98 -10.90 14.81
N GLN A 107 14.95 -11.66 15.33
CA GLN A 107 16.07 -11.12 16.12
C GLN A 107 16.98 -10.17 15.32
N GLU A 108 17.10 -10.37 14.01
CA GLU A 108 17.93 -9.53 13.15
C GLU A 108 17.32 -8.13 13.06
N VAL A 109 16.00 -8.05 12.85
CA VAL A 109 15.28 -6.78 12.76
C VAL A 109 15.34 -6.02 14.08
N GLN A 110 15.18 -6.72 15.22
CA GLN A 110 15.31 -6.08 16.54
C GLN A 110 16.72 -5.53 16.76
N HIS A 111 17.75 -6.25 16.31
CA HIS A 111 19.12 -5.78 16.38
C HIS A 111 19.36 -4.56 15.48
N ASP A 112 18.85 -4.57 14.25
CA ASP A 112 18.92 -3.43 13.33
C ASP A 112 18.23 -2.21 13.94
N GLU A 113 17.01 -2.38 14.48
CA GLU A 113 16.22 -1.31 15.09
C GLU A 113 16.84 -0.74 16.39
N ALA A 114 17.62 -1.53 17.11
CA ALA A 114 18.32 -1.08 18.32
C ALA A 114 19.58 -0.26 17.99
N ASN A 115 20.15 -0.43 16.79
CA ASN A 115 21.39 0.21 16.37
C ASN A 115 21.21 1.24 15.24
N ASP A 116 19.97 1.47 14.81
CA ASP A 116 19.66 2.42 13.74
C ASP A 116 19.85 3.89 14.19
N GLU A 117 19.80 4.80 13.21
CA GLU A 117 19.96 6.24 13.46
C GLU A 117 18.79 6.87 14.26
N MET A 118 17.71 6.12 14.49
CA MET A 118 16.53 6.54 15.24
C MET A 118 16.50 5.95 16.66
N SER A 119 17.37 5.00 16.98
CA SER A 119 17.41 4.26 18.24
C SER A 119 17.51 5.16 19.47
N ALA A 120 18.29 6.23 19.37
CA ALA A 120 18.44 7.26 20.40
C ALA A 120 17.08 7.88 20.77
N TYR A 121 16.20 8.13 19.79
CA TYR A 121 14.87 8.67 20.05
C TYR A 121 14.02 7.72 20.91
N PHE A 122 14.05 6.43 20.60
CA PHE A 122 13.27 5.42 21.32
C PHE A 122 13.88 5.06 22.68
N SER A 123 15.19 5.21 22.85
CA SER A 123 15.92 4.83 24.06
C SER A 123 16.00 5.99 25.07
N ASP A 124 16.35 7.19 24.62
CA ASP A 124 16.66 8.34 25.49
C ASP A 124 15.41 9.12 25.91
N GLY A 125 14.27 8.88 25.24
CA GLY A 125 13.00 9.52 25.56
C GLY A 125 12.97 11.03 25.30
N VAL A 126 13.85 11.54 24.45
CA VAL A 126 13.92 12.95 24.05
C VAL A 126 12.59 13.35 23.41
N PRO A 127 11.93 14.44 23.87
CA PRO A 127 10.68 14.87 23.28
C PRO A 127 10.93 15.30 21.82
N PRO A 128 10.11 14.84 20.86
CA PRO A 128 10.31 15.19 19.47
C PRO A 128 10.10 16.69 19.30
N LYS A 129 10.98 17.30 18.50
CA LYS A 129 10.93 18.71 18.15
C LYS A 129 11.00 18.82 16.64
N ILE A 130 9.88 19.19 16.03
CA ILE A 130 9.68 19.05 14.60
C ILE A 130 9.72 20.43 13.94
N LEU A 131 10.53 20.55 12.90
CA LEU A 131 10.57 21.74 12.05
C LEU A 131 9.74 21.49 10.79
N ILE A 132 8.64 22.22 10.60
CA ILE A 132 7.85 22.21 9.37
C ILE A 132 8.26 23.42 8.52
N THR A 133 8.68 23.15 7.29
CA THR A 133 9.02 24.18 6.30
C THR A 133 8.37 23.90 4.96
N THR A 134 8.46 24.86 4.05
CA THR A 134 7.89 24.79 2.71
C THR A 134 8.97 24.85 1.63
N SER A 135 8.60 24.60 0.38
CA SER A 135 9.46 24.86 -0.77
C SER A 135 9.90 26.33 -0.83
N PRO A 136 11.07 26.63 -1.46
CA PRO A 136 11.53 27.99 -1.66
C PRO A 136 10.43 28.86 -2.28
N TYR A 137 10.29 30.09 -1.79
CA TYR A 137 9.33 31.08 -2.30
C TYR A 137 7.85 30.67 -2.25
N ALA A 138 7.49 29.64 -1.46
CA ALA A 138 6.09 29.35 -1.19
C ALA A 138 5.42 30.57 -0.53
N LYS A 139 4.28 31.00 -1.05
CA LYS A 139 3.56 32.16 -0.51
C LYS A 139 2.72 31.77 0.70
N VAL A 140 2.82 32.54 1.78
CA VAL A 140 2.16 32.32 3.07
C VAL A 140 0.64 32.15 2.97
N VAL A 141 0.00 32.81 2.00
CA VAL A 141 -1.47 32.80 1.84
C VAL A 141 -1.99 31.55 1.11
N ARG A 142 -1.11 30.67 0.62
CA ARG A 142 -1.51 29.52 -0.22
C ARG A 142 -1.92 28.29 0.58
N ASN A 143 -2.56 27.37 -0.13
CA ASN A 143 -2.98 26.06 0.37
C ASN A 143 -1.84 25.25 1.02
N THR A 144 -0.59 25.48 0.61
CA THR A 144 0.62 24.89 1.20
C THR A 144 0.81 25.26 2.67
N PHE A 145 0.70 26.54 3.01
CA PHE A 145 0.81 26.98 4.41
C PHE A 145 -0.41 26.56 5.22
N LYS A 146 -1.61 26.62 4.63
CA LYS A 146 -2.81 26.06 5.25
C LYS A 146 -2.61 24.59 5.63
N PHE A 147 -2.00 23.80 4.75
CA PHE A 147 -1.66 22.42 5.04
C PHE A 147 -0.60 22.29 6.15
N CYS A 148 0.43 23.14 6.17
CA CYS A 148 1.42 23.16 7.25
C CYS A 148 0.78 23.45 8.62
N TYR A 149 -0.14 24.42 8.70
CA TYR A 149 -0.89 24.69 9.93
C TYR A 149 -1.80 23.52 10.33
N GLU A 150 -2.41 22.82 9.37
CA GLU A 150 -3.18 21.61 9.67
C GLU A 150 -2.27 20.46 10.14
N LEU A 151 -1.06 20.32 9.60
CA LEU A 151 -0.05 19.36 10.09
C LEU A 151 0.42 19.70 11.51
N GLN A 152 0.71 20.97 11.81
CA GLN A 152 1.07 21.42 13.15
C GLN A 152 -0.01 21.12 14.18
N LYS A 153 -1.30 21.18 13.80
CA LYS A 153 -2.39 20.76 14.70
C LYS A 153 -2.39 19.25 14.96
N CYS A 154 -1.89 18.46 14.02
CA CYS A 154 -1.82 17.01 14.11
C CYS A 154 -0.56 16.51 14.84
N ILE A 155 0.57 17.18 14.69
CA ILE A 155 1.88 16.78 15.23
C ILE A 155 2.21 17.69 16.42
N PRO A 156 2.30 17.16 17.66
CA PRO A 156 2.72 17.96 18.82
C PRO A 156 4.12 18.55 18.63
N ASN A 157 4.43 19.66 19.31
CA ASN A 157 5.77 20.28 19.31
C ASN A 157 6.34 20.63 17.92
N ALA A 158 5.47 20.91 16.96
CA ALA A 158 5.86 21.30 15.61
C ALA A 158 5.92 22.82 15.44
N ASP A 159 7.04 23.32 14.96
CA ASP A 159 7.26 24.73 14.63
C ASP A 159 7.23 24.94 13.11
N ILE A 160 6.54 25.98 12.65
CA ILE A 160 6.48 26.31 11.23
C ILE A 160 7.42 27.47 10.92
N PHE A 161 8.35 27.26 9.98
CA PHE A 161 9.24 28.30 9.49
C PHE A 161 9.18 28.45 7.96
N THR A 162 9.17 29.71 7.52
CA THR A 162 9.21 30.04 6.09
C THR A 162 10.63 29.97 5.55
N ARG A 163 10.83 29.28 4.42
CA ARG A 163 12.17 29.03 3.89
C ARG A 163 12.80 30.22 3.14
N LYS A 164 12.06 31.30 2.82
CA LYS A 164 12.53 32.57 2.19
C LYS A 164 13.64 32.47 1.10
N GLY A 165 13.77 31.34 0.39
CA GLY A 165 14.82 31.11 -0.62
C GLY A 165 16.09 30.41 -0.11
N ILE A 166 16.18 30.09 1.17
CA ILE A 166 17.34 29.40 1.78
C ILE A 166 17.44 27.97 1.23
N PRO A 167 18.62 27.48 0.79
CA PRO A 167 18.83 26.09 0.38
C PRO A 167 18.58 25.09 1.51
N LEU A 168 18.08 23.89 1.19
CA LEU A 168 17.66 22.89 2.19
C LEU A 168 18.83 22.45 3.07
N LYS A 169 20.02 22.29 2.48
CA LYS A 169 21.25 21.96 3.21
C LYS A 169 21.57 22.98 4.33
N LYS A 170 21.29 24.27 4.11
CA LYS A 170 21.48 25.30 5.14
C LYS A 170 20.40 25.21 6.22
N VAL A 171 19.16 24.90 5.84
CA VAL A 171 18.06 24.68 6.79
C VAL A 171 18.36 23.48 7.69
N VAL A 172 18.86 22.37 7.12
CA VAL A 172 19.28 21.19 7.89
C VAL A 172 20.36 21.55 8.91
N LYS A 173 21.41 22.29 8.51
CA LYS A 173 22.44 22.77 9.45
C LYS A 173 21.87 23.63 10.58
N GLN A 174 20.94 24.54 10.26
CA GLN A 174 20.27 25.37 11.25
C GLN A 174 19.33 24.58 12.18
N ALA A 175 18.69 23.54 11.65
CA ALA A 175 17.83 22.65 12.41
C ALA A 175 18.66 21.82 13.40
N LYS A 176 19.80 21.27 12.95
CA LYS A 176 20.79 20.60 13.83
C LYS A 176 21.26 21.52 14.96
N SER A 177 21.65 22.76 14.65
CA SER A 177 22.12 23.72 15.67
C SER A 177 21.04 24.15 16.67
N LYS A 178 19.76 23.92 16.35
CA LYS A 178 18.61 24.23 17.22
C LYS A 178 17.99 22.98 17.85
N GLU A 179 18.67 21.84 17.72
CA GLU A 179 18.28 20.56 18.32
C GLU A 179 16.88 20.11 17.89
N TYR A 180 16.54 20.30 16.61
CA TYR A 180 15.36 19.67 16.02
C TYR A 180 15.65 18.19 15.75
N THR A 181 14.69 17.33 16.09
CA THR A 181 14.75 15.88 15.84
C THR A 181 14.34 15.55 14.42
N ASP A 182 13.39 16.30 13.84
CA ASP A 182 12.84 15.99 12.53
C ASP A 182 12.56 17.26 11.72
N LEU A 183 12.74 17.15 10.41
CA LEU A 183 12.45 18.18 9.43
C LEU A 183 11.42 17.67 8.42
N ILE A 184 10.30 18.37 8.35
CA ILE A 184 9.24 18.14 7.36
C ILE A 184 9.29 19.29 6.35
N VAL A 185 9.47 18.97 5.08
CA VAL A 185 9.42 19.95 3.98
C VAL A 185 8.22 19.66 3.10
N VAL A 186 7.27 20.59 3.07
CA VAL A 186 6.10 20.51 2.18
C VAL A 186 6.43 21.16 0.84
N HIS A 187 6.40 20.37 -0.22
CA HIS A 187 6.56 20.83 -1.60
C HIS A 187 5.23 21.29 -2.19
N GLU A 188 5.28 22.42 -2.88
CA GLU A 188 4.17 22.98 -3.65
C GLU A 188 4.36 22.72 -5.15
N ASP A 189 3.29 22.35 -5.84
CA ASP A 189 3.18 22.40 -7.30
C ASP A 189 1.86 23.07 -7.67
N ARG A 190 1.89 24.01 -8.63
CA ARG A 190 0.71 24.77 -9.09
C ARG A 190 -0.18 25.30 -7.94
N LYS A 191 0.43 25.83 -6.87
CA LYS A 191 -0.26 26.37 -5.67
C LYS A 191 -0.96 25.32 -4.80
N MET A 192 -0.68 24.04 -4.98
CA MET A 192 -1.21 22.93 -4.19
C MET A 192 -0.07 22.11 -3.56
N PRO A 193 -0.24 21.59 -2.33
CA PRO A 193 0.70 20.63 -1.75
C PRO A 193 0.80 19.37 -2.62
N ASN A 194 2.01 19.00 -3.02
CA ASN A 194 2.26 17.86 -3.92
C ASN A 194 3.14 16.78 -3.27
N GLY A 195 4.06 17.15 -2.39
CA GLY A 195 4.96 16.19 -1.76
C GLY A 195 5.42 16.62 -0.37
N ILE A 196 5.89 15.65 0.40
CA ILE A 196 6.48 15.84 1.72
C ILE A 196 7.84 15.15 1.72
N VAL A 197 8.88 15.88 2.10
CA VAL A 197 10.16 15.28 2.48
C VAL A 197 10.19 15.22 4.00
N LEU A 198 10.42 14.03 4.54
CA LEU A 198 10.64 13.79 5.97
C LEU A 198 12.10 13.42 6.16
N CYS A 199 12.83 14.17 6.97
CA CYS A 199 14.24 13.95 7.27
C CYS A 199 14.38 13.84 8.79
N HIS A 200 14.91 12.72 9.27
CA HIS A 200 15.31 12.59 10.66
C HIS A 200 16.67 13.25 10.87
N LEU A 201 16.87 13.90 12.00
CA LEU A 201 18.08 14.65 12.37
C LEU A 201 18.64 14.09 13.69
N PRO A 202 19.96 14.15 13.92
CA PRO A 202 20.96 14.87 13.13
C PRO A 202 21.39 14.14 11.84
N ASP A 203 21.53 12.82 11.84
CA ASP A 203 22.09 12.09 10.70
C ASP A 203 21.20 10.93 10.23
N GLY A 204 19.91 11.01 10.56
CA GLY A 204 18.93 9.98 10.19
C GLY A 204 18.45 10.04 8.74
N PRO A 205 17.63 9.06 8.32
CA PRO A 205 17.23 8.88 6.93
C PRO A 205 16.29 10.00 6.43
N THR A 206 16.24 10.14 5.10
CA THR A 206 15.37 11.08 4.40
C THR A 206 14.44 10.34 3.45
N ALA A 207 13.13 10.52 3.64
CA ALA A 207 12.09 9.91 2.80
C ALA A 207 11.30 10.99 2.05
N PHE A 208 11.03 10.74 0.77
CA PHE A 208 10.11 11.58 0.00
C PHE A 208 8.82 10.84 -0.31
N PHE A 209 7.72 11.50 0.04
CA PHE A 209 6.38 11.05 -0.20
C PHE A 209 5.66 11.98 -1.17
N LYS A 210 4.99 11.39 -2.16
CA LYS A 210 4.00 12.11 -2.95
C LYS A 210 2.68 12.16 -2.20
N ILE A 211 2.09 13.35 -2.08
CA ILE A 211 0.75 13.55 -1.53
C ILE A 211 -0.28 13.31 -2.64
N ASN A 212 -1.26 12.45 -2.35
CA ASN A 212 -2.44 12.23 -3.16
C ASN A 212 -3.69 12.50 -2.31
N ASN A 213 -4.80 12.89 -2.97
CA ASN A 213 -6.12 13.03 -2.36
C ASN A 213 -6.16 13.87 -1.06
N LEU A 214 -5.57 15.07 -1.09
CA LEU A 214 -5.62 15.99 0.04
C LEU A 214 -7.02 16.60 0.18
N THR A 215 -7.62 16.42 1.34
CA THR A 215 -8.84 17.09 1.77
C THR A 215 -8.59 17.82 3.08
N PHE A 216 -8.77 19.13 3.06
CA PHE A 216 -8.61 19.99 4.23
C PHE A 216 -9.73 19.76 5.25
N THR A 217 -9.41 19.97 6.52
CA THR A 217 -10.36 19.82 7.64
C THR A 217 -11.63 20.67 7.44
N LYS A 218 -11.49 21.87 6.85
CA LYS A 218 -12.63 22.74 6.55
C LYS A 218 -13.67 22.12 5.59
N ASN A 219 -13.24 21.22 4.71
CA ASN A 219 -14.08 20.60 3.69
C ASN A 219 -14.73 19.29 4.16
N LEU A 220 -14.47 18.86 5.39
CA LEU A 220 -15.07 17.67 5.98
C LEU A 220 -16.48 17.98 6.50
N LYS A 221 -17.44 17.08 6.22
CA LYS A 221 -18.85 17.24 6.63
C LYS A 221 -19.03 17.24 8.15
N LYS A 222 -18.35 16.33 8.84
CA LYS A 222 -18.34 16.20 10.30
C LYS A 222 -16.89 16.33 10.75
N LYS A 223 -16.63 17.31 11.60
CA LYS A 223 -15.30 17.59 12.15
C LYS A 223 -15.42 17.94 13.62
N GLY A 224 -14.46 17.50 14.42
CA GLY A 224 -14.27 17.95 15.80
C GLY A 224 -13.12 18.95 15.88
N GLU A 225 -12.92 19.50 17.07
CA GLU A 225 -11.78 20.36 17.38
C GLU A 225 -10.66 19.56 18.07
N SER A 226 -9.43 19.82 17.63
CA SER A 226 -8.24 19.19 18.22
C SER A 226 -7.94 19.79 19.60
N THR A 227 -7.60 18.92 20.55
CA THR A 227 -7.13 19.31 21.88
C THR A 227 -5.60 19.25 21.95
N THR A 228 -5.02 19.92 22.94
CA THR A 228 -3.56 19.98 23.17
C THR A 228 -2.93 18.63 23.55
N HIS A 229 -3.72 17.68 24.06
CA HIS A 229 -3.26 16.34 24.44
C HIS A 229 -2.45 15.62 23.35
N TYR A 230 -1.43 14.88 23.77
CA TYR A 230 -0.64 14.04 22.87
C TYR A 230 -1.47 12.86 22.34
N PRO A 231 -1.52 12.67 21.01
CA PRO A 231 -2.30 11.61 20.39
C PRO A 231 -1.65 10.24 20.58
N GLU A 232 -2.47 9.21 20.59
CA GLU A 232 -2.05 7.84 20.30
C GLU A 232 -1.68 7.70 18.82
N LEU A 233 -0.65 6.91 18.53
CA LEU A 233 -0.21 6.63 17.17
C LEU A 233 -0.55 5.20 16.79
N VAL A 234 -1.21 5.03 15.64
CA VAL A 234 -1.54 3.72 15.07
C VAL A 234 -0.87 3.58 13.72
N LEU A 235 0.06 2.63 13.62
CA LEU A 235 0.78 2.27 12.40
C LEU A 235 0.31 0.88 11.98
N ASN A 236 -0.40 0.79 10.85
CA ASN A 236 -1.00 -0.46 10.39
C ASN A 236 -0.41 -0.93 9.06
N ASN A 237 -0.11 -2.23 8.96
CA ASN A 237 0.35 -2.95 7.77
C ASN A 237 1.69 -2.46 7.20
N PHE A 238 2.65 -2.12 8.06
CA PHE A 238 4.03 -1.83 7.68
C PHE A 238 4.87 -3.08 7.95
N ASN A 239 4.69 -4.12 7.14
CA ASN A 239 5.17 -5.45 7.50
C ASN A 239 6.51 -5.80 6.84
N THR A 240 6.97 -5.03 5.86
CA THR A 240 8.29 -5.26 5.24
C THR A 240 9.37 -4.52 6.01
N ARG A 241 10.65 -4.89 5.83
CA ARG A 241 11.78 -4.13 6.40
C ARG A 241 11.74 -2.64 6.04
N LEU A 242 11.47 -2.32 4.77
CA LEU A 242 11.26 -0.95 4.34
C LEU A 242 10.05 -0.31 5.05
N GLY A 243 8.95 -1.06 5.19
CA GLY A 243 7.76 -0.65 5.92
C GLY A 243 8.07 -0.27 7.37
N HIS A 244 8.81 -1.10 8.09
CA HIS A 244 9.25 -0.87 9.46
C HIS A 244 10.09 0.40 9.58
N THR A 245 11.09 0.61 8.72
CA THR A 245 11.89 1.85 8.71
C THR A 245 11.01 3.09 8.54
N ILE A 246 10.07 3.06 7.60
CA ILE A 246 9.14 4.17 7.36
C ILE A 246 8.17 4.36 8.54
N ALA A 247 7.70 3.28 9.16
CA ALA A 247 6.85 3.32 10.34
C ALA A 247 7.60 3.97 11.51
N ARG A 248 8.85 3.59 11.76
CA ARG A 248 9.73 4.18 12.77
C ARG A 248 9.95 5.67 12.51
N MET A 249 10.22 6.08 11.27
CA MET A 249 10.31 7.50 10.90
C MET A 249 9.02 8.27 11.23
N PHE A 250 7.83 7.68 11.02
CA PHE A 250 6.58 8.32 11.43
C PHE A 250 6.40 8.32 12.95
N ALA A 251 6.86 7.30 13.65
CA ALA A 251 6.81 7.23 15.10
C ALA A 251 7.68 8.29 15.78
N CYS A 252 8.85 8.62 15.21
CA CYS A 252 9.71 9.71 15.69
C CYS A 252 9.02 11.07 15.71
N LEU A 253 8.00 11.29 14.88
CA LEU A 253 7.25 12.55 14.86
C LEU A 253 6.33 12.75 16.07
N PHE A 254 6.03 11.71 16.85
CA PHE A 254 5.04 11.76 17.92
C PHE A 254 5.64 11.33 19.26
N PRO A 255 5.38 12.06 20.35
CA PRO A 255 5.84 11.65 21.66
C PRO A 255 5.34 10.24 22.02
N GLN A 256 6.22 9.36 22.49
CA GLN A 256 5.89 7.99 22.91
C GLN A 256 5.07 7.90 24.21
N LYS A 257 4.56 9.04 24.71
CA LYS A 257 3.74 9.16 25.93
C LYS A 257 2.34 9.68 25.54
N PRO A 258 1.46 8.82 25.00
CA PRO A 258 0.11 9.23 24.61
C PRO A 258 -0.75 9.60 25.83
N MET A 259 -1.61 10.60 25.67
CA MET A 259 -2.51 11.04 26.73
C MET A 259 -3.94 10.54 26.46
N TYR A 260 -4.29 9.40 27.03
CA TYR A 260 -5.59 8.73 26.83
C TYR A 260 -6.81 9.59 27.23
N SER A 261 -6.64 10.54 28.15
CA SER A 261 -7.68 11.52 28.52
C SER A 261 -8.22 12.30 27.31
N GLY A 262 -7.33 12.66 26.37
CA GLY A 262 -7.70 13.39 25.16
C GLY A 262 -8.43 12.55 24.10
N ARG A 263 -8.38 11.22 24.22
CA ARG A 263 -8.95 10.23 23.28
C ARG A 263 -8.62 10.52 21.82
N ARG A 264 -7.41 11.01 21.56
CA ARG A 264 -6.96 11.49 20.27
C ARG A 264 -6.06 10.43 19.65
N VAL A 265 -6.29 10.11 18.38
CA VAL A 265 -5.53 9.09 17.67
C VAL A 265 -5.14 9.59 16.28
N VAL A 266 -3.88 9.42 15.93
CA VAL A 266 -3.34 9.62 14.59
C VAL A 266 -3.06 8.24 14.01
N THR A 267 -3.52 8.01 12.79
CA THR A 267 -3.41 6.71 12.12
C THR A 267 -2.69 6.87 10.79
N PHE A 268 -1.65 6.08 10.61
CA PHE A 268 -1.04 5.80 9.32
C PHE A 268 -1.39 4.36 8.96
N HIS A 269 -2.27 4.20 7.98
CA HIS A 269 -2.68 2.88 7.51
C HIS A 269 -2.10 2.63 6.13
N ASN A 270 -1.18 1.66 6.02
CA ASN A 270 -0.67 1.24 4.73
C ASN A 270 -1.66 0.26 4.07
N GLN A 271 -2.00 0.56 2.81
CA GLN A 271 -2.75 -0.34 1.96
C GLN A 271 -2.20 -0.23 0.54
N ARG A 272 -1.50 -1.27 0.08
CA ARG A 272 -0.96 -1.37 -1.29
C ARG A 272 0.01 -0.22 -1.64
N ASP A 273 0.94 0.09 -0.73
CA ASP A 273 1.89 1.20 -0.80
C ASP A 273 1.27 2.61 -0.77
N TYR A 274 -0.03 2.70 -0.47
CA TYR A 274 -0.69 3.95 -0.14
C TYR A 274 -0.88 4.05 1.36
N ILE A 275 -0.25 5.07 1.94
CA ILE A 275 -0.31 5.33 3.37
C ILE A 275 -1.41 6.35 3.61
N PHE A 276 -2.51 5.90 4.20
CA PHE A 276 -3.65 6.74 4.54
C PHE A 276 -3.40 7.41 5.89
N PHE A 277 -3.25 8.72 5.87
CA PHE A 277 -3.18 9.52 7.09
C PHE A 277 -4.59 9.90 7.54
N ARG A 278 -4.91 9.65 8.80
CA ARG A 278 -6.15 10.12 9.44
C ARG A 278 -5.88 10.59 10.86
N HIS A 279 -6.68 11.53 11.32
CA HIS A 279 -6.59 12.06 12.68
C HIS A 279 -7.99 12.12 13.28
N HIS A 280 -8.23 11.31 14.31
CA HIS A 280 -9.54 11.12 14.90
C HIS A 280 -9.52 11.40 16.41
N ARG A 281 -10.70 11.74 16.95
CA ARG A 281 -11.07 11.47 18.33
C ARG A 281 -11.90 10.20 18.37
N TYR A 282 -11.63 9.33 19.34
CA TYR A 282 -12.44 8.14 19.55
C TYR A 282 -13.31 8.25 20.81
N GLU A 283 -14.41 7.51 20.81
CA GLU A 283 -15.26 7.32 21.98
C GLU A 283 -15.75 5.87 22.01
N PHE A 284 -15.54 5.18 23.12
CA PHE A 284 -16.06 3.83 23.31
C PHE A 284 -17.56 3.89 23.59
N LYS A 285 -18.33 3.09 22.86
CA LYS A 285 -19.76 2.93 23.14
C LYS A 285 -19.94 2.22 24.49
N ARG A 286 -21.13 2.33 25.09
CA ARG A 286 -21.48 1.79 26.43
C ARG A 286 -21.04 0.34 26.71
N LYS A 287 -20.89 -0.50 25.67
CA LYS A 287 -20.47 -1.91 25.78
C LYS A 287 -18.98 -2.16 25.49
N GLY A 288 -18.19 -1.14 25.16
CA GLY A 288 -16.76 -1.27 24.84
C GLY A 288 -16.43 -1.95 23.50
N GLU A 289 -17.36 -2.70 22.90
CA GLU A 289 -17.14 -3.50 21.68
C GLU A 289 -16.76 -2.68 20.42
N LYS A 290 -17.17 -1.40 20.37
CA LYS A 290 -17.00 -0.54 19.20
C LYS A 290 -16.64 0.88 19.60
N ALA A 291 -15.63 1.42 18.93
CA ALA A 291 -15.28 2.83 19.00
C ALA A 291 -16.03 3.63 17.92
N ALA A 292 -16.63 4.75 18.30
CA ALA A 292 -17.07 5.78 17.36
C ALA A 292 -15.91 6.73 17.10
N LEU A 293 -15.73 7.15 15.84
CA LEU A 293 -14.63 8.02 15.43
C LEU A 293 -15.17 9.35 14.89
N LEU A 294 -14.55 10.45 15.29
CA LEU A 294 -14.79 11.79 14.78
C LEU A 294 -13.48 12.37 14.22
N GLU A 295 -13.50 12.85 12.98
CA GLU A 295 -12.30 13.41 12.33
C GLU A 295 -11.94 14.78 12.93
N LEU A 296 -10.65 15.00 13.17
CA LEU A 296 -10.09 16.23 13.74
C LEU A 296 -9.16 16.97 12.76
N GLY A 297 -8.59 16.27 11.79
CA GLY A 297 -7.55 16.78 10.91
C GLY A 297 -7.81 16.52 9.42
N PRO A 298 -6.86 16.91 8.54
CA PRO A 298 -6.95 16.66 7.12
C PRO A 298 -6.88 15.17 6.82
N ARG A 299 -7.49 14.77 5.69
CA ARG A 299 -7.25 13.45 5.11
C ARG A 299 -6.36 13.60 3.90
N PHE A 300 -5.32 12.81 3.85
CA PHE A 300 -4.49 12.69 2.67
C PHE A 300 -3.93 11.27 2.59
N THR A 301 -3.36 10.97 1.44
CA THR A 301 -2.67 9.72 1.18
C THR A 301 -1.25 10.03 0.76
N LEU A 302 -0.30 9.35 1.37
CA LEU A 302 1.11 9.43 1.01
C LEU A 302 1.47 8.21 0.18
N ARG A 303 2.40 8.40 -0.73
CA ARG A 303 3.01 7.31 -1.49
C ARG A 303 4.52 7.53 -1.51
N LEU A 304 5.27 6.59 -0.96
CA LEU A 304 6.73 6.65 -0.94
C LEU A 304 7.26 6.68 -2.38
N LYS A 305 8.25 7.54 -2.60
CA LYS A 305 8.94 7.72 -3.88
C LYS A 305 10.39 7.32 -3.81
N TRP A 306 11.05 7.69 -2.72
CA TRP A 306 12.41 7.25 -2.44
C TRP A 306 12.69 7.38 -0.95
N LEU A 307 13.64 6.58 -0.49
CA LEU A 307 14.26 6.59 0.82
C LEU A 307 15.77 6.73 0.60
N GLN A 308 16.37 7.66 1.32
CA GLN A 308 17.79 8.00 1.26
C GLN A 308 18.40 7.80 2.64
N LYS A 309 19.60 7.22 2.68
CA LYS A 309 20.39 7.11 3.89
C LYS A 309 20.98 8.47 4.26
N GLY A 310 20.85 8.84 5.52
CA GLY A 310 21.28 10.14 6.05
C GLY A 310 20.41 11.32 5.61
N THR A 311 20.88 12.51 5.97
CA THR A 311 20.17 13.76 5.69
C THR A 311 20.13 14.11 4.20
N PHE A 312 19.22 15.01 3.84
CA PHE A 312 19.00 15.43 2.44
C PHE A 312 20.29 15.81 1.69
N ASP A 313 20.73 14.93 0.78
CA ASP A 313 21.76 15.22 -0.22
C ASP A 313 21.30 14.83 -1.63
N SER A 314 21.12 15.84 -2.47
CA SER A 314 20.68 15.67 -3.85
C SER A 314 21.77 15.20 -4.82
N ARG A 315 23.06 15.29 -4.47
CA ARG A 315 24.17 15.02 -5.42
C ARG A 315 24.83 13.68 -5.18
N TYR A 316 25.21 13.41 -3.93
CA TYR A 316 25.95 12.20 -3.55
C TYR A 316 25.17 11.35 -2.56
N GLY A 317 23.86 11.56 -2.51
CA GLY A 317 22.96 10.82 -1.64
C GLY A 317 22.89 9.35 -2.00
N GLU A 318 23.11 8.49 -1.01
CA GLU A 318 22.88 7.06 -1.14
C GLU A 318 21.38 6.75 -0.96
N TYR A 319 20.75 6.28 -2.04
CA TYR A 319 19.35 5.89 -2.00
C TYR A 319 19.22 4.41 -1.65
N GLU A 320 18.67 4.14 -0.47
CA GLU A 320 18.34 2.78 -0.04
C GLU A 320 17.22 2.19 -0.90
N TRP A 321 16.23 3.02 -1.25
CA TRP A 321 15.10 2.58 -2.05
C TRP A 321 14.58 3.70 -2.97
N VAL A 322 14.28 3.37 -4.23
CA VAL A 322 13.68 4.30 -5.19
C VAL A 322 12.59 3.60 -5.99
N LEU A 323 11.41 4.21 -6.05
CA LEU A 323 10.29 3.71 -6.84
C LEU A 323 10.51 3.92 -8.34
N LYS A 324 11.08 2.91 -9.01
CA LYS A 324 11.21 2.87 -10.46
C LYS A 324 9.95 2.30 -11.11
N ARG A 325 9.05 3.19 -11.52
CA ARG A 325 7.69 2.85 -11.96
C ARG A 325 7.63 1.72 -12.99
N HIS A 326 8.43 1.79 -14.04
CA HIS A 326 8.38 0.85 -15.16
C HIS A 326 8.97 -0.53 -14.82
N GLU A 327 9.90 -0.59 -13.88
CA GLU A 327 10.57 -1.83 -13.45
C GLU A 327 9.80 -2.52 -12.31
N MET A 328 9.26 -1.72 -11.39
CA MET A 328 8.73 -2.20 -10.12
C MET A 328 7.21 -2.37 -10.09
N GLU A 329 6.44 -1.56 -10.85
CA GLU A 329 4.98 -1.70 -10.94
C GLU A 329 4.55 -2.69 -12.05
N THR A 330 5.34 -3.74 -12.30
CA THR A 330 5.03 -4.76 -13.32
C THR A 330 3.86 -5.65 -12.90
N SER A 331 3.76 -5.98 -11.61
CA SER A 331 2.63 -6.71 -11.03
C SER A 331 1.73 -5.79 -10.19
N ARG A 332 0.42 -6.00 -10.29
CA ARG A 332 -0.58 -5.34 -9.43
C ARG A 332 -0.75 -6.02 -8.06
N ARG A 333 0.05 -7.05 -7.77
CA ARG A 333 0.00 -7.87 -6.55
C ARG A 333 1.27 -7.78 -5.71
N ARG A 334 2.27 -7.02 -6.17
CA ARG A 334 3.49 -6.73 -5.45
C ARG A 334 3.38 -5.38 -4.76
N PHE A 335 3.74 -5.32 -3.48
CA PHE A 335 3.72 -4.13 -2.64
C PHE A 335 4.98 -4.14 -1.77
N PHE A 336 5.57 -2.97 -1.55
CA PHE A 336 6.92 -2.81 -0.98
C PHE A 336 6.93 -2.38 0.48
N LEU A 337 5.82 -1.84 1.00
CA LEU A 337 5.66 -1.41 2.40
C LEU A 337 4.94 -2.45 3.27
#